data_AF-A0A060X887-F1
#
_entry.id   AF-A0A060X887-F1
#
_cell.length_a   1.000
_cell.length_b   1.000
_cell.length_c   1.000
_cell.angle_alpha   90.00
_cell.angle_beta   90.00
_cell.angle_gamma   90.00
#
_symmetry.space_group_name_H-M   'P 1'
#
loop_
_entity.id
_entity.type
_entity.pdbx_description
1 polymer ?
#
loop_
_entity_poly.entity_id
_entity_poly.type
_entity_poly.pdbx_seq_one_letter_code
_entity_poly.pdbx_strand_id
1 'polypeptide(L)'
;MRPPLDPYDVLIHLSPKQVPLLSQAVDPPHATFSRGILAGRVANTGGALPVIDFNPVTHYLAELRDAFGDLALFFYDPYGGTVIAVLWKPKAFTPLPFKTSQMVARRVEVSGEEAHTVPNVEAILEDFRVMGQGLVKSVEPRTEKWVV
;
A
#
# COMPACT_ATOMS: atom_id res chain seq x y z
N MET A 1 17.36 0.38 -16.26
CA MET A 1 17.89 -0.47 -15.17
C MET A 1 16.76 -0.60 -14.15
N ARG A 2 16.38 -1.82 -13.75
CA ARG A 2 15.24 -2.02 -12.82
C ARG A 2 15.68 -1.69 -11.38
N PRO A 3 14.90 -0.93 -10.59
CA PRO A 3 15.20 -0.72 -9.19
C PRO A 3 15.21 -2.07 -8.45
N PRO A 4 16.23 -2.37 -7.63
CA PRO A 4 16.23 -3.58 -6.82
C PRO A 4 15.12 -3.49 -5.78
N LEU A 5 14.28 -4.52 -5.71
CA LEU A 5 13.19 -4.63 -4.73
C LEU A 5 13.57 -5.46 -3.49
N ASP A 6 14.76 -6.05 -3.51
CA ASP A 6 15.29 -6.89 -2.43
C ASP A 6 15.45 -6.21 -1.06
N PRO A 7 15.74 -4.89 -0.94
CA PRO A 7 15.94 -4.29 0.37
C PRO A 7 14.64 -3.93 1.11
N TYR A 8 13.47 -4.09 0.49
CA TYR A 8 12.19 -3.69 1.08
C TYR A 8 11.57 -4.82 1.89
N ASP A 9 10.85 -4.46 2.96
CA ASP A 9 10.24 -5.43 3.86
C ASP A 9 8.91 -5.96 3.34
N VAL A 10 8.14 -5.12 2.64
CA VAL A 10 6.82 -5.48 2.09
C VAL A 10 6.64 -4.83 0.71
N LEU A 11 6.01 -5.57 -0.21
CA LEU A 11 5.63 -5.10 -1.54
C LEU A 11 4.11 -5.14 -1.68
N ILE A 12 3.51 -3.98 -1.95
CA ILE A 12 2.09 -3.85 -2.26
C ILE A 12 1.96 -3.81 -3.79
N HIS A 13 1.39 -4.87 -4.36
CA HIS A 13 1.14 -4.97 -5.79
C HIS A 13 -0.22 -4.37 -6.13
N LEU A 14 -0.24 -3.39 -7.02
CA LEU A 14 -1.43 -2.72 -7.50
C LEU A 14 -1.98 -3.43 -8.74
N SER A 15 -3.30 -3.34 -8.94
CA SER A 15 -3.96 -3.81 -10.15
C SER A 15 -3.62 -2.87 -11.32
N PRO A 16 -2.93 -3.34 -12.39
CA PRO A 16 -2.53 -2.46 -13.50
C PRO A 16 -3.72 -1.77 -14.18
N LYS A 17 -4.91 -2.37 -14.14
CA LYS A 17 -6.15 -1.80 -14.70
C LYS A 17 -6.63 -0.54 -13.98
N GLN A 18 -6.16 -0.32 -12.75
CA GLN A 18 -6.54 0.80 -11.90
C GLN A 18 -5.44 1.87 -11.83
N VAL A 19 -4.32 1.69 -12.55
CA VAL A 19 -3.20 2.65 -12.58
C VAL A 19 -3.35 3.52 -13.84
N PRO A 20 -3.75 4.80 -13.72
CA PRO A 20 -4.05 5.62 -14.88
C PRO A 20 -2.84 5.89 -15.78
N LEU A 21 -1.65 6.04 -15.17
CA LEU A 21 -0.41 6.39 -15.86
C LEU A 21 0.41 5.16 -16.28
N LEU A 22 -0.16 3.95 -16.31
CA LEU A 22 0.58 2.71 -16.57
C LEU A 22 1.43 2.76 -17.86
N SER A 23 0.97 3.46 -18.90
CA SER A 23 1.70 3.60 -20.17
C SER A 23 2.97 4.45 -20.07
N GLN A 24 3.12 5.21 -19.00
CA GLN A 24 4.28 6.07 -18.72
C GLN A 24 5.26 5.42 -17.74
N ALA A 25 4.96 4.20 -17.26
CA ALA A 25 5.72 3.55 -16.21
C ALA A 25 7.19 3.35 -16.62
N VAL A 26 8.10 3.56 -15.67
CA VAL A 26 9.54 3.38 -15.90
C VAL A 26 9.88 1.91 -16.18
N ASP A 27 9.12 0.98 -15.61
CA ASP A 27 9.21 -0.46 -15.86
C ASP A 27 7.80 -1.04 -16.09
N PRO A 28 7.27 -0.96 -17.33
CA PRO A 28 5.94 -1.43 -17.61
C PRO A 28 5.88 -2.97 -17.56
N PRO A 29 4.78 -3.55 -17.07
CA PRO A 29 4.62 -5.01 -17.05
C PRO A 29 4.57 -5.58 -18.47
N HIS A 30 5.14 -6.78 -18.66
CA HIS A 30 5.20 -7.47 -19.96
C HIS A 30 3.83 -7.73 -20.62
N ALA A 31 2.75 -7.73 -19.84
CA ALA A 31 1.39 -7.88 -20.32
C ALA A 31 0.52 -6.69 -19.89
N THR A 32 0.53 -5.62 -20.68
CA THR A 32 -0.39 -4.50 -20.57
C THR A 32 -1.64 -4.79 -21.41
N PHE A 33 -2.54 -5.64 -20.91
CA PHE A 33 -3.83 -5.82 -21.59
C PHE A 33 -4.73 -4.62 -21.31
N SER A 34 -4.69 -3.64 -22.20
CA SER A 34 -5.66 -2.56 -22.32
C SER A 34 -6.73 -2.97 -23.32
N ARG A 35 -7.87 -3.51 -22.84
CA ARG A 35 -9.09 -3.57 -23.65
C ARG A 35 -9.73 -2.19 -23.68
N GLY A 36 -9.11 -1.29 -24.44
CA GLY A 36 -9.74 -0.04 -24.84
C GLY A 36 -10.77 -0.31 -25.93
N ILE A 37 -11.95 0.30 -25.75
CA ILE A 37 -13.18 0.22 -26.55
C ILE A 37 -14.07 -0.99 -26.20
N LEU A 38 -15.03 -0.73 -25.30
CA LEU A 38 -16.32 -1.42 -25.35
C LEU A 38 -16.85 -1.27 -26.78
N ALA A 39 -16.81 -2.34 -27.57
CA ALA A 39 -17.49 -2.44 -28.86
C ALA A 39 -19.03 -2.57 -28.66
N GLY A 40 -19.56 -1.89 -27.65
CA GLY A 40 -20.97 -1.89 -27.28
C GLY A 40 -21.45 -0.46 -27.26
N ARG A 41 -22.57 -0.21 -27.95
CA ARG A 41 -23.33 1.04 -27.82
C ARG A 41 -23.39 1.42 -26.34
N VAL A 42 -22.96 2.64 -26.03
CA VAL A 42 -23.19 3.27 -24.73
C VAL A 42 -24.70 3.19 -24.49
N ALA A 43 -25.13 2.34 -23.54
CA ALA A 43 -26.51 2.34 -23.12
C ALA A 43 -26.83 3.76 -22.69
N ASN A 44 -27.94 4.30 -23.19
CA ASN A 44 -28.36 5.68 -23.01
C ASN A 44 -28.89 5.91 -21.57
N THR A 45 -28.13 5.46 -20.58
CA THR A 45 -28.40 5.59 -19.14
C THR A 45 -27.50 6.69 -18.61
N GLY A 46 -27.79 7.95 -18.96
CA GLY A 46 -27.18 9.17 -18.38
C GLY A 46 -25.82 8.97 -17.70
N GLY A 47 -24.83 8.48 -18.48
CA GLY A 47 -23.63 7.84 -17.92
C GLY A 47 -22.83 8.81 -17.07
N ALA A 48 -22.31 8.32 -15.94
CA ALA A 48 -21.36 9.08 -15.13
C ALA A 48 -20.22 9.56 -16.01
N LEU A 49 -20.02 10.88 -16.08
CA LEU A 49 -18.92 11.48 -16.81
C LEU A 49 -17.60 10.92 -16.24
N PRO A 50 -16.60 10.61 -17.07
CA PRO A 50 -15.31 10.17 -16.57
C PRO A 50 -14.72 11.26 -15.69
N VAL A 51 -14.35 10.90 -14.46
CA VAL A 51 -13.68 11.82 -13.54
C VAL A 51 -12.28 12.08 -14.08
N ILE A 52 -12.02 13.33 -14.48
CA ILE A 52 -10.74 13.78 -15.01
C ILE A 52 -9.76 13.94 -13.84
N ASP A 53 -8.48 13.65 -14.07
CA ASP A 53 -7.38 13.78 -13.09
C ASP A 53 -7.50 12.95 -11.80
N PHE A 54 -8.42 11.99 -11.75
CA PHE A 54 -8.50 11.06 -10.63
C PHE A 54 -7.38 10.02 -10.68
N ASN A 55 -6.45 10.09 -9.71
CA ASN A 55 -5.39 9.10 -9.55
C ASN A 55 -5.57 8.34 -8.22
N PRO A 56 -6.21 7.15 -8.22
CA PRO A 56 -6.46 6.40 -6.98
C PRO A 56 -5.17 5.97 -6.27
N VAL A 57 -4.07 5.79 -7.00
CA VAL A 57 -2.78 5.41 -6.42
C VAL A 57 -2.23 6.51 -5.53
N THR A 58 -2.31 7.76 -5.99
CA THR A 58 -1.82 8.91 -5.21
C THR A 58 -2.65 9.12 -3.95
N HIS A 59 -3.97 8.99 -4.04
CA HIS A 59 -4.85 9.09 -2.87
C HIS A 59 -4.56 7.97 -1.86
N TYR A 60 -4.51 6.73 -2.33
CA TYR A 60 -4.19 5.58 -1.48
C TYR A 60 -2.83 5.72 -0.78
N LEU A 61 -1.80 6.18 -1.50
CA LEU A 61 -0.49 6.41 -0.92
C LEU A 61 -0.48 7.53 0.12
N ALA A 62 -1.27 8.59 -0.09
CA ALA A 62 -1.40 9.67 0.88
C ALA A 62 -2.02 9.16 2.18
N GLU A 63 -3.09 8.36 2.09
CA GLU A 63 -3.73 7.75 3.26
C GLU A 63 -2.79 6.79 3.99
N LEU A 64 -2.02 5.95 3.27
CA LEU A 64 -1.02 5.07 3.88
C LEU A 64 0.03 5.86 4.67
N ARG A 65 0.50 6.99 4.13
CA ARG A 65 1.50 7.84 4.77
C ARG A 65 0.93 8.57 5.98
N ASP A 66 -0.32 8.98 5.93
CA ASP A 66 -1.00 9.62 7.07
C ASP A 66 -1.20 8.63 8.22
N ALA A 67 -1.68 7.42 7.92
CA ALA A 67 -1.97 6.40 8.93
C ALA A 67 -0.73 5.68 9.48
N PHE A 68 0.26 5.37 8.63
CA PHE A 68 1.40 4.49 8.98
C PHE A 68 2.75 5.17 8.79
N GLY A 69 2.78 6.48 8.54
CA GLY A 69 4.00 7.25 8.32
C GLY A 69 4.98 7.16 9.49
N ASP A 70 4.51 6.94 10.71
CA ASP A 70 5.37 6.76 11.89
C ASP A 70 6.01 5.36 11.98
N LEU A 71 5.42 4.36 11.32
CA LEU A 71 5.83 2.96 11.37
C LEU A 71 6.68 2.57 10.15
N ALA A 72 6.37 3.12 8.98
CA ALA A 72 6.96 2.70 7.71
C ALA A 72 7.27 3.87 6.78
N LEU A 73 8.11 3.60 5.78
CA LEU A 73 8.38 4.45 4.62
C LEU A 73 7.79 3.80 3.37
N PHE A 74 7.16 4.62 2.52
CA PHE A 74 6.48 4.17 1.32
C PHE A 74 7.09 4.79 0.06
N PHE A 75 7.56 3.93 -0.84
CA PHE A 75 8.21 4.27 -2.10
C PHE A 75 7.37 3.76 -3.27
N TYR A 76 7.24 4.57 -4.31
CA TYR A 76 6.50 4.21 -5.53
C TYR A 76 7.02 5.00 -6.72
N ASP A 77 6.75 4.52 -7.93
CA ASP A 77 7.02 5.25 -9.17
C ASP A 77 5.79 6.12 -9.55
N PRO A 78 5.89 7.46 -9.51
CA PRO A 78 4.80 8.35 -9.85
C PRO A 78 4.36 8.27 -11.32
N TYR A 79 5.20 7.73 -12.21
CA TYR A 79 4.91 7.63 -13.64
C TYR A 79 4.11 6.37 -14.00
N GLY A 80 3.46 5.71 -13.04
CA GLY A 80 2.59 4.55 -13.32
C GLY A 80 3.14 3.22 -12.85
N GLY A 81 4.01 3.22 -11.84
CA GLY A 81 4.44 1.99 -11.19
C GLY A 81 3.26 1.19 -10.62
N THR A 82 3.34 -0.13 -10.76
CA THR A 82 2.33 -1.06 -10.23
C THR A 82 2.70 -1.62 -8.86
N VAL A 83 3.79 -1.15 -8.26
CA VAL A 83 4.30 -1.66 -6.98
C VAL A 83 4.58 -0.48 -6.06
N ILE A 84 4.06 -0.54 -4.84
CA ILE A 84 4.45 0.33 -3.74
C ILE A 84 5.35 -0.50 -2.82
N ALA A 85 6.58 -0.06 -2.65
CA ALA A 85 7.55 -0.71 -1.78
C ALA A 85 7.53 -0.06 -0.39
N VAL A 86 7.51 -0.89 0.64
CA VAL A 86 7.39 -0.47 2.04
C VAL A 86 8.62 -0.92 2.83
N LEU A 87 9.14 -0.01 3.63
CA LEU A 87 10.28 -0.26 4.51
C LEU A 87 9.91 0.11 5.95
N TRP A 88 10.09 -0.82 6.88
CA TRP A 88 9.82 -0.60 8.29
C TRP A 88 10.87 0.34 8.90
N LYS A 89 10.44 1.26 9.75
CA LYS A 89 11.35 2.09 10.53
C LYS A 89 11.83 1.27 11.73
N PRO A 90 13.15 1.06 11.93
CA PRO A 90 13.65 0.27 13.05
C PRO A 90 13.18 0.78 14.43
N LYS A 91 13.01 2.11 14.56
CA LYS A 91 12.52 2.76 15.78
C LYS A 91 11.07 2.38 16.12
N ALA A 92 10.25 2.03 15.13
CA ALA A 92 8.85 1.67 15.34
C ALA A 92 8.69 0.34 16.08
N PHE A 93 9.66 -0.57 15.91
CA PHE A 93 9.69 -1.91 16.49
C PHE A 93 10.38 -1.97 17.86
N THR A 94 10.84 -0.83 18.38
CA THR A 94 11.29 -0.75 19.77
C THR A 94 10.06 -0.74 20.69
N PRO A 95 10.01 -1.59 21.74
CA PRO A 95 8.92 -1.56 22.71
C PRO A 95 8.77 -0.17 23.33
N LEU A 96 7.55 0.34 23.30
CA LEU A 96 7.20 1.65 23.87
C LEU A 96 6.27 1.45 25.07
N PRO A 97 6.41 2.24 26.15
CA PRO A 97 5.47 2.17 27.26
C PRO A 97 4.05 2.47 26.78
N PHE A 98 3.07 1.76 27.34
CA PHE A 98 1.67 1.90 26.93
C PHE A 98 1.17 3.34 27.06
N LYS A 99 0.67 3.89 25.95
CA LYS A 99 0.00 5.19 25.87
C LYS A 99 -1.22 5.06 24.97
N THR A 100 -2.37 5.50 25.44
CA THR A 100 -3.65 5.41 24.71
C THR A 100 -3.62 6.15 23.37
N SER A 101 -2.89 7.26 23.29
CA SER A 101 -2.73 8.05 22.05
C SER A 101 -1.87 7.37 20.98
N GLN A 102 -1.14 6.30 21.32
CA GLN A 102 -0.18 5.64 20.42
C GLN A 102 -0.60 4.20 20.09
N MET A 103 -1.88 3.86 20.23
CA MET A 103 -2.37 2.50 20.00
C MET A 103 -2.64 2.16 18.53
N VAL A 104 -2.57 3.13 17.61
CA VAL A 104 -2.79 2.90 16.17
C VAL A 104 -1.79 1.85 15.70
N ALA A 105 -2.30 0.77 15.08
CA ALA A 105 -1.48 -0.29 14.50
C ALA A 105 -0.50 -0.99 15.47
N ARG A 106 -0.73 -0.86 16.79
CA ARG A 106 0.08 -1.50 17.84
C ARG A 106 -0.77 -2.42 18.69
N ARG A 107 -0.19 -3.53 19.14
CA ARG A 107 -0.74 -4.40 20.19
C ARG A 107 -0.03 -4.16 21.51
N VAL A 108 -0.72 -4.47 22.61
CA VAL A 108 -0.17 -4.40 23.96
C VAL A 108 0.40 -5.76 24.33
N GLU A 109 1.60 -5.76 24.87
CA GLU A 109 2.24 -6.91 25.49
C GLU A 109 2.51 -6.60 26.95
N VAL A 110 2.12 -7.51 27.84
CA VAL A 110 2.28 -7.36 29.28
C VAL A 110 3.37 -8.32 29.73
N SER A 111 4.46 -7.77 30.26
CA SER A 111 5.56 -8.55 30.83
C SER A 111 5.64 -8.25 32.33
N GLY A 112 5.03 -9.12 33.15
CA GLY A 112 4.93 -8.90 34.59
C GLY A 112 4.03 -7.71 34.93
N GLU A 113 4.60 -6.68 35.57
CA GLU A 113 3.89 -5.46 35.96
C GLU A 113 3.95 -4.33 34.90
N GLU A 114 4.80 -4.47 33.87
CA GLU A 114 4.97 -3.44 32.84
C GLU A 114 4.21 -3.79 31.55
N ALA A 115 3.44 -2.82 31.04
CA ALA A 115 2.74 -2.92 29.77
C ALA A 115 3.50 -2.12 28.70
N HIS A 116 3.91 -2.83 27.64
CA HIS A 116 4.55 -2.24 26.47
C HIS A 116 3.68 -2.42 25.23
N THR A 117 3.99 -1.66 24.19
CA THR A 117 3.31 -1.75 22.90
C THR A 117 4.32 -2.08 21.81
N VAL A 118 3.92 -2.95 20.90
CA VAL A 118 4.69 -3.33 19.70
C VAL A 118 3.79 -3.24 18.46
N PRO A 119 4.33 -2.93 17.26
CA PRO A 119 3.55 -2.94 16.03
C PRO A 119 2.93 -4.32 15.77
N ASN A 120 1.65 -4.36 15.40
CA ASN A 120 1.00 -5.60 14.96
C ASN A 120 1.12 -5.70 13.43
N VAL A 121 2.21 -6.31 12.95
CA VAL A 121 2.52 -6.37 11.52
C VAL A 121 1.40 -7.05 10.71
N GLU A 122 0.84 -8.15 11.20
CA GLU A 122 -0.23 -8.86 10.51
C GLU A 122 -1.47 -7.98 10.30
N ALA A 123 -1.88 -7.26 11.34
CA ALA A 123 -2.99 -6.31 11.24
C ALA A 123 -2.68 -5.18 10.27
N ILE A 124 -1.47 -4.63 10.29
CA ILE A 124 -1.04 -3.57 9.36
C ILE A 124 -1.09 -4.06 7.90
N LEU A 125 -0.62 -5.27 7.63
CA LEU A 125 -0.66 -5.85 6.28
C LEU A 125 -2.11 -6.04 5.80
N GLU A 126 -3.03 -6.37 6.70
CA GLU A 126 -4.45 -6.45 6.37
C GLU A 126 -5.07 -5.08 6.16
N ASP A 127 -4.73 -4.08 6.98
CA ASP A 127 -5.16 -2.69 6.81
C ASP A 127 -4.74 -2.15 5.43
N PHE A 128 -3.53 -2.49 4.95
CA PHE A 128 -3.11 -2.15 3.58
C PHE A 128 -4.05 -2.75 2.53
N ARG A 129 -4.54 -3.98 2.71
CA ARG A 129 -5.50 -4.60 1.77
C ARG A 129 -6.86 -3.93 1.85
N VAL A 130 -7.34 -3.65 3.05
CA VAL A 130 -8.66 -3.06 3.31
C VAL A 130 -8.73 -1.63 2.78
N MET A 131 -7.75 -0.78 3.12
CA MET A 131 -7.67 0.59 2.60
C MET A 131 -7.53 0.61 1.08
N GLY A 132 -6.78 -0.34 0.53
CA GLY A 132 -6.53 -0.47 -0.89
C GLY A 132 -7.60 -1.25 -1.65
N GLN A 133 -8.78 -1.52 -1.08
CA GLN A 133 -9.78 -2.41 -1.68
C GLN A 133 -10.15 -1.96 -3.10
N GLY A 134 -10.04 -2.88 -4.06
CA GLY A 134 -10.29 -2.62 -5.48
C GLY A 134 -9.10 -2.07 -6.26
N LEU A 135 -8.09 -1.50 -5.59
CA LEU A 135 -6.83 -1.04 -6.18
C LEU A 135 -5.69 -2.06 -5.97
N VAL A 136 -5.55 -2.58 -4.75
CA VAL A 136 -4.51 -3.53 -4.37
C VAL A 136 -4.85 -4.93 -4.85
N LYS A 137 -3.91 -5.56 -5.55
CA LYS A 137 -4.00 -6.94 -6.03
C LYS A 137 -3.50 -7.93 -4.98
N SER A 138 -2.36 -7.63 -4.36
CA SER A 138 -1.76 -8.48 -3.32
C SER A 138 -0.76 -7.69 -2.48
N VAL A 139 -0.58 -8.11 -1.23
CA VAL A 139 0.44 -7.59 -0.32
C VAL A 139 1.37 -8.74 0.03
N GLU A 140 2.65 -8.59 -0.34
CA GLU A 140 3.69 -9.62 -0.22
C GLU A 140 4.73 -9.18 0.82
N PRO A 141 4.74 -9.81 2.01
CA PRO A 141 5.84 -9.62 2.96
C PRO A 141 7.09 -10.33 2.43
N ARG A 142 8.20 -9.60 2.32
CA ARG A 142 9.49 -10.09 1.84
C ARG A 142 10.44 -10.46 2.97
N THR A 143 10.26 -9.85 4.14
CA THR A 143 11.14 -10.02 5.29
C THR A 143 10.34 -10.46 6.52
N GLU A 144 10.70 -11.63 7.07
CA GLU A 144 10.12 -12.16 8.32
C GLU A 144 10.80 -11.61 9.58
N LYS A 145 11.83 -10.77 9.45
CA LYS A 145 12.60 -10.20 10.58
C LYS A 145 11.76 -9.43 11.60
N TRP A 146 10.52 -9.11 11.26
CA TRP A 146 9.63 -8.24 12.03
C TRP A 146 8.37 -8.96 12.52
N VAL A 147 8.28 -10.28 12.35
CA VAL A 147 7.24 -11.12 12.95
C VAL A 147 7.61 -11.36 14.41
N VAL A 148 6.81 -10.83 15.34
CA VAL A 148 6.94 -11.02 16.80
C VAL A 148 5.80 -11.88 17.32
#